data_AF-A0A6L3SVY0-F1
#
_entry.id   AF-A0A6L3SVY0-F1
#
_cell.length_a   1.000
_cell.length_b   1.000
_cell.length_c   1.000
_cell.angle_alpha   90.00
_cell.angle_beta   90.00
_cell.angle_gamma   90.00
#
_symmetry.space_group_name_H-M   'P 1'
#
loop_
_entity.id
_entity.type
_entity.pdbx_description
1 polymer ?
#
loop_
_entity_poly.entity_id
_entity_poly.type
_entity_poly.pdbx_seq_one_letter_code
_entity_poly.pdbx_strand_id
1 'polypeptide(L)'
;MHTEDASARYVDLDAWGSLDVLHTLWEGQLAAVAAVGPALRAIAAAADAAEAGLRREGRLFYVGAGTSGRIGIQDGAELPPTFDWPEERIGFAIAGGDTAILQAVEGAEDSAADATAWIAAAEIGPNDIVVGLSASGTTPFTLSALKGARARGAITVGVANNPDTPILQDCAYPILVATGQEVIAGSTRMKAGTSQKVVLNLLSTLIMIRLGRVYRGRMVAMRATNQKLRARSVAMVAQLAECGSDVATRAIAEADGDIKLAVLIATGAARDQAEHLLAHHDGDLRRAIAATDRDDAAFSRMGRNA
;
A
#
# COMPACT_ATOMS: atom_id res chain seq x y z
N MET A 1 21.49 -6.68 -18.34
CA MET A 1 20.19 -6.57 -17.63
C MET A 1 19.46 -5.48 -18.35
N HIS A 2 18.24 -5.73 -18.85
CA HIS A 2 17.59 -4.79 -19.76
C HIS A 2 17.47 -3.36 -19.21
N THR A 3 17.37 -3.19 -17.89
CA THR A 3 17.35 -1.85 -17.26
C THR A 3 18.67 -1.07 -17.33
N GLU A 4 19.80 -1.74 -17.47
CA GLU A 4 21.15 -1.14 -17.52
C GLU A 4 21.64 -0.94 -18.96
N ASP A 5 21.07 -1.66 -19.92
CA ASP A 5 21.55 -1.66 -21.30
C ASP A 5 21.23 -0.32 -21.99
N ALA A 6 22.22 0.24 -22.70
CA ALA A 6 22.01 1.43 -23.51
C ALA A 6 21.10 1.15 -24.72
N SER A 7 20.19 2.09 -25.02
CA SER A 7 19.35 1.99 -26.21
C SER A 7 19.98 2.71 -27.39
N ALA A 8 20.02 2.06 -28.54
CA ALA A 8 20.44 2.69 -29.79
C ALA A 8 19.54 3.88 -30.18
N ARG A 9 18.30 3.93 -29.67
CA ARG A 9 17.38 5.06 -29.87
C ARG A 9 17.87 6.36 -29.22
N TYR A 10 18.68 6.29 -28.17
CA TYR A 10 19.04 7.43 -27.31
C TYR A 10 20.53 7.75 -27.33
N VAL A 11 21.28 7.25 -28.33
CA VAL A 11 22.75 7.39 -28.39
C VAL A 11 23.22 8.86 -28.40
N ASP A 12 22.46 9.74 -29.05
CA ASP A 12 22.77 11.17 -29.16
C ASP A 12 21.75 12.04 -28.39
N LEU A 13 21.15 11.50 -27.31
CA LEU A 13 20.09 12.18 -26.55
C LEU A 13 20.52 13.59 -26.06
N ASP A 14 21.80 13.77 -25.77
CA ASP A 14 22.41 15.03 -25.34
C ASP A 14 22.51 16.09 -26.45
N ALA A 15 22.40 15.69 -27.73
CA ALA A 15 22.39 16.59 -28.89
C ALA A 15 20.99 16.98 -29.35
N TRP A 16 19.92 16.41 -28.77
CA TRP A 16 18.55 16.66 -29.18
C TRP A 16 18.02 18.01 -28.66
N GLY A 17 16.99 18.54 -29.33
CA GLY A 17 16.28 19.72 -28.85
C GLY A 17 15.56 19.44 -27.53
N SER A 18 15.51 20.43 -26.62
CA SER A 18 14.95 20.25 -25.28
C SER A 18 13.52 19.68 -25.27
N LEU A 19 12.68 20.09 -26.23
CA LEU A 19 11.30 19.60 -26.32
C LEU A 19 11.24 18.12 -26.71
N ASP A 20 12.11 17.66 -27.62
CA ASP A 20 12.17 16.26 -28.05
C ASP A 20 12.68 15.35 -26.92
N VAL A 21 13.66 15.83 -26.15
CA VAL A 21 14.13 15.17 -24.93
C VAL A 21 12.97 15.06 -23.93
N LEU A 22 12.24 16.13 -23.66
CA LEU A 22 11.11 16.13 -22.73
C LEU A 22 9.98 15.20 -23.19
N HIS A 23 9.63 15.20 -24.48
CA HIS A 23 8.64 14.26 -25.03
C HIS A 23 9.08 12.81 -24.81
N THR A 24 10.35 12.49 -25.08
CA THR A 24 10.89 11.14 -24.90
C THR A 24 10.89 10.70 -23.43
N LEU A 25 11.28 11.60 -22.51
CA LEU A 25 11.25 11.35 -21.07
C LEU A 25 9.81 11.10 -20.59
N TRP A 26 8.84 11.89 -21.07
CA TRP A 26 7.42 11.74 -20.76
C TRP A 26 6.82 10.44 -21.33
N GLU A 27 7.12 10.09 -22.58
CA GLU A 27 6.75 8.79 -23.17
C GLU A 27 7.26 7.63 -22.34
N GLY A 28 8.49 7.75 -21.80
CA GLY A 28 9.04 6.77 -20.87
C GLY A 28 8.16 6.59 -19.63
N GLN A 29 7.64 7.67 -19.05
CA GLN A 29 6.71 7.60 -17.91
C GLN A 29 5.40 6.88 -18.27
N LEU A 30 4.85 7.15 -19.45
CA LEU A 30 3.66 6.44 -19.94
C LEU A 30 3.92 4.94 -20.11
N ALA A 31 5.06 4.59 -20.69
CA ALA A 31 5.47 3.20 -20.85
C ALA A 31 5.67 2.50 -19.50
N ALA A 32 6.19 3.20 -18.49
CA ALA A 32 6.34 2.68 -17.13
C ALA A 32 5.00 2.29 -16.51
N VAL A 33 3.97 3.12 -16.67
CA VAL A 33 2.60 2.84 -16.20
C VAL A 33 2.01 1.66 -16.96
N ALA A 34 2.15 1.65 -18.29
CA ALA A 34 1.62 0.56 -19.13
C ALA A 34 2.24 -0.80 -18.78
N ALA A 35 3.53 -0.84 -18.43
CA ALA A 35 4.26 -2.06 -18.05
C ALA A 35 3.70 -2.74 -16.78
N VAL A 36 2.92 -2.04 -15.95
CA VAL A 36 2.28 -2.61 -14.75
C VAL A 36 1.07 -3.47 -15.11
N GLY A 37 0.40 -3.23 -16.25
CA GLY A 37 -0.82 -3.94 -16.65
C GLY A 37 -0.72 -5.47 -16.58
N PRO A 38 0.33 -6.09 -17.16
CA PRO A 38 0.55 -7.54 -17.04
C PRO A 38 0.73 -8.07 -15.61
N ALA A 39 1.19 -7.23 -14.68
CA ALA A 39 1.47 -7.60 -13.30
C ALA A 39 0.25 -7.55 -12.36
N LEU A 40 -0.90 -7.04 -12.81
CA LEU A 40 -2.08 -6.83 -11.97
C LEU A 40 -2.57 -8.10 -11.23
N ARG A 41 -2.48 -9.27 -11.87
CA ARG A 41 -2.84 -10.54 -11.22
C ARG A 41 -1.90 -10.91 -10.07
N ALA A 42 -0.60 -10.66 -10.23
CA ALA A 42 0.38 -10.92 -9.19
C ALA A 42 0.23 -9.94 -8.02
N ILE A 43 -0.06 -8.66 -8.32
CA ILE A 43 -0.36 -7.64 -7.31
C ILE A 43 -1.61 -8.03 -6.50
N ALA A 44 -2.68 -8.47 -7.17
CA ALA A 44 -3.89 -8.93 -6.48
C ALA A 44 -3.62 -10.14 -5.58
N ALA A 45 -2.88 -11.14 -6.07
CA ALA A 45 -2.52 -12.31 -5.27
C ALA A 45 -1.69 -11.94 -4.02
N ALA A 46 -0.73 -11.02 -4.16
CA ALA A 46 0.06 -10.52 -3.04
C ALA A 46 -0.82 -9.77 -2.00
N ALA A 47 -1.75 -8.93 -2.47
CA ALA A 47 -2.66 -8.20 -1.60
C ALA A 47 -3.61 -9.12 -0.83
N ASP A 48 -4.20 -10.11 -1.52
CA ASP A 48 -5.14 -11.05 -0.92
C ASP A 48 -4.42 -11.95 0.12
N ALA A 49 -3.17 -12.34 -0.15
CA ALA A 49 -2.35 -13.09 0.79
C ALA A 49 -2.00 -12.30 2.06
N ALA A 50 -1.78 -10.99 1.93
CA ALA A 50 -1.46 -10.11 3.05
C ALA A 50 -2.62 -9.96 4.04
N GLU A 51 -3.87 -10.08 3.59
CA GLU A 51 -5.05 -9.78 4.40
C GLU A 51 -5.08 -10.54 5.73
N ALA A 52 -4.88 -11.86 5.70
CA ALA A 52 -5.03 -12.70 6.89
C ALA A 52 -4.01 -12.35 7.98
N GLY A 53 -2.74 -12.15 7.61
CA GLY A 53 -1.68 -11.74 8.54
C GLY A 53 -1.92 -10.35 9.11
N LEU A 54 -2.32 -9.41 8.24
CA LEU A 54 -2.61 -8.03 8.63
C LEU A 54 -3.93 -7.89 9.42
N ARG A 55 -4.85 -8.85 9.42
CA ARG A 55 -5.96 -8.87 10.38
C ARG A 55 -5.50 -9.32 11.77
N ARG A 56 -4.48 -10.18 11.84
CA ARG A 56 -3.89 -10.72 13.08
C ARG A 56 -2.71 -9.88 13.57
N GLU A 57 -2.87 -8.56 13.56
CA GLU A 57 -1.88 -7.60 14.05
C GLU A 57 -0.52 -7.59 13.31
N GLY A 58 -0.40 -8.31 12.20
CA GLY A 58 0.81 -8.32 11.37
C GLY A 58 1.21 -6.95 10.84
N ARG A 59 2.47 -6.78 10.50
CA ARG A 59 3.03 -5.47 10.10
C ARG A 59 3.44 -5.50 8.63
N LEU A 60 3.48 -4.31 8.01
CA LEU A 60 3.90 -4.14 6.63
C LEU A 60 5.29 -3.51 6.57
N PHE A 61 6.23 -4.22 5.96
CA PHE A 61 7.62 -3.80 5.88
C PHE A 61 8.02 -3.53 4.43
N TYR A 62 8.71 -2.42 4.20
CA TYR A 62 9.27 -2.07 2.91
C TYR A 62 10.79 -2.16 2.96
N VAL A 63 11.38 -2.87 2.00
CA VAL A 63 12.81 -3.16 1.95
C VAL A 63 13.37 -2.75 0.61
N GLY A 64 14.47 -2.01 0.60
CA GLY A 64 15.15 -1.67 -0.66
C GLY A 64 16.40 -0.83 -0.47
N ALA A 65 17.06 -0.51 -1.58
CA ALA A 65 18.16 0.44 -1.62
C ALA A 65 17.81 1.63 -2.53
N GLY A 66 18.51 2.76 -2.33
CA GLY A 66 18.40 3.93 -3.19
C GLY A 66 16.96 4.36 -3.48
N THR A 67 16.63 4.56 -4.76
CA THR A 67 15.28 4.96 -5.19
C THR A 67 14.21 3.94 -4.79
N SER A 68 14.46 2.64 -4.94
CA SER A 68 13.49 1.60 -4.58
C SER A 68 13.12 1.65 -3.09
N GLY A 69 14.12 1.80 -2.21
CA GLY A 69 13.89 1.98 -0.77
C GLY A 69 13.09 3.25 -0.45
N ARG A 70 13.43 4.38 -1.09
CA ARG A 70 12.72 5.67 -0.88
C ARG A 70 11.26 5.62 -1.35
N ILE A 71 10.97 4.95 -2.46
CA ILE A 71 9.58 4.77 -2.92
C ILE A 71 8.79 3.88 -1.94
N GLY A 72 9.42 2.84 -1.39
CA GLY A 72 8.84 2.03 -0.32
C GLY A 72 8.50 2.86 0.92
N ILE A 73 9.42 3.73 1.35
CA ILE A 73 9.20 4.67 2.46
C ILE A 73 8.03 5.61 2.15
N GLN A 74 7.99 6.17 0.94
CA GLN A 74 6.91 7.07 0.54
C GLN A 74 5.54 6.40 0.66
N ASP A 75 5.36 5.20 0.10
CA ASP A 75 4.08 4.49 0.14
C ASP A 75 3.65 4.17 1.58
N GLY A 76 4.58 3.65 2.40
CA GLY A 76 4.28 3.32 3.80
C GLY A 76 3.96 4.56 4.65
N ALA A 77 4.69 5.66 4.47
CA ALA A 77 4.45 6.91 5.22
C ALA A 77 3.08 7.54 4.91
N GLU A 78 2.48 7.23 3.76
CA GLU A 78 1.16 7.71 3.37
C GLU A 78 0.02 6.86 3.96
N LEU A 79 0.28 5.66 4.52
CA LEU A 79 -0.77 4.78 5.06
C LEU A 79 -1.44 5.33 6.34
N PRO A 80 -0.71 5.84 7.35
CA PRO A 80 -1.34 6.41 8.55
C PRO A 80 -2.29 7.57 8.25
N PRO A 81 -1.91 8.63 7.50
CA PRO A 81 -2.84 9.74 7.25
C PRO A 81 -4.01 9.37 6.32
N THR A 82 -3.86 8.33 5.48
CA THR A 82 -4.86 7.95 4.47
C THR A 82 -5.87 6.93 4.99
N PHE A 83 -5.40 5.91 5.71
CA PHE A 83 -6.20 4.74 6.11
C PHE A 83 -6.24 4.51 7.63
N ASP A 84 -5.66 5.43 8.41
CA ASP A 84 -5.43 5.26 9.85
C ASP A 84 -4.76 3.92 10.16
N TRP A 85 -3.76 3.59 9.35
CA TRP A 85 -2.91 2.43 9.58
C TRP A 85 -1.92 2.76 10.72
N PRO A 86 -1.77 1.91 11.75
CA PRO A 86 -0.89 2.22 12.88
C PRO A 86 0.58 2.32 12.46
N GLU A 87 1.28 3.35 12.94
CA GLU A 87 2.68 3.61 12.58
C GLU A 87 3.60 2.48 13.03
N GLU A 88 3.33 1.89 14.20
CA GLU A 88 4.03 0.74 14.76
C GLU A 88 3.84 -0.55 13.92
N ARG A 89 2.89 -0.55 12.99
CA ARG A 89 2.62 -1.64 12.05
C ARG A 89 3.23 -1.40 10.68
N ILE A 90 4.16 -0.46 10.58
CA ILE A 90 4.95 -0.16 9.38
C ILE A 90 6.43 -0.18 9.76
N GLY A 91 7.27 -0.73 8.89
CA GLY A 91 8.71 -0.57 9.04
C GLY A 91 9.44 -0.43 7.72
N PHE A 92 10.61 0.20 7.79
CA PHE A 92 11.40 0.56 6.63
C PHE A 92 12.84 0.05 6.79
N ALA A 93 13.22 -0.90 5.95
CA ALA A 93 14.58 -1.37 5.84
C ALA A 93 15.21 -0.77 4.58
N ILE A 94 15.88 0.37 4.73
CA ILE A 94 16.63 0.99 3.65
C ILE A 94 18.12 0.70 3.81
N ALA A 95 18.76 0.25 2.74
CA ALA A 95 20.21 0.06 2.71
C ALA A 95 20.92 1.38 3.04
N GLY A 96 21.74 1.40 4.09
CA GLY A 96 22.43 2.60 4.58
C GLY A 96 21.66 3.36 5.68
N GLY A 97 20.52 2.85 6.14
CA GLY A 97 19.74 3.40 7.24
C GLY A 97 19.15 4.78 6.94
N ASP A 98 18.77 5.52 8.00
CA ASP A 98 18.03 6.79 7.86
C ASP A 98 18.76 7.84 7.02
N THR A 99 20.10 7.84 7.02
CA THR A 99 20.90 8.71 6.15
C THR A 99 20.58 8.48 4.67
N ALA A 100 20.31 7.24 4.27
CA ALA A 100 20.00 6.87 2.89
C ALA A 100 18.68 7.48 2.36
N ILE A 101 17.81 7.94 3.27
CA ILE A 101 16.55 8.60 2.92
C ILE A 101 16.84 9.91 2.17
N LEU A 102 17.74 10.72 2.71
CA LEU A 102 18.05 12.06 2.16
C LEU A 102 19.30 12.07 1.28
N GLN A 103 20.21 11.13 1.47
CA GLN A 103 21.50 11.08 0.77
C GLN A 103 21.76 9.68 0.22
N ALA A 104 22.58 9.55 -0.83
CA ALA A 104 23.03 8.22 -1.25
C ALA A 104 24.16 7.76 -0.31
N VAL A 105 24.13 6.48 0.08
CA VAL A 105 25.21 5.86 0.86
C VAL A 105 25.86 4.82 -0.03
N GLU A 106 27.12 5.07 -0.42
CA GLU A 106 27.87 4.21 -1.34
C GLU A 106 28.11 2.83 -0.72
N GLY A 107 27.92 1.76 -1.52
CA GLY A 107 28.13 0.37 -1.11
C GLY A 107 27.10 -0.22 -0.15
N ALA A 108 26.16 0.58 0.36
CA ALA A 108 25.18 0.10 1.33
C ALA A 108 24.26 -1.00 0.78
N GLU A 109 23.98 -0.97 -0.53
CA GLU A 109 23.11 -1.93 -1.21
C GLU A 109 23.68 -3.36 -1.28
N ASP A 110 24.99 -3.50 -1.06
CA ASP A 110 25.71 -4.77 -1.05
C ASP A 110 25.75 -5.43 0.35
N SER A 111 25.28 -4.74 1.39
CA SER A 111 25.39 -5.23 2.77
C SER A 111 24.30 -6.24 3.15
N ALA A 112 24.57 -7.52 2.89
CA ALA A 112 23.72 -8.63 3.36
C ALA A 112 23.66 -8.73 4.90
N ALA A 113 24.73 -8.34 5.59
CA ALA A 113 24.81 -8.36 7.05
C ALA A 113 23.85 -7.36 7.68
N ASP A 114 23.79 -6.13 7.17
CA ASP A 114 22.89 -5.10 7.69
C ASP A 114 21.43 -5.47 7.46
N ALA A 115 21.10 -6.03 6.29
CA ALA A 115 19.76 -6.55 6.02
C ALA A 115 19.35 -7.63 7.02
N THR A 116 20.25 -8.58 7.31
CA THR A 116 20.00 -9.67 8.26
C THR A 116 19.83 -9.13 9.68
N ALA A 117 20.67 -8.20 10.10
CA ALA A 117 20.58 -7.55 11.41
C ALA A 117 19.27 -6.78 11.57
N TRP A 118 18.85 -6.05 10.54
CA TRP A 118 17.60 -5.30 10.53
C TRP A 118 16.39 -6.24 10.66
N ILE A 119 16.31 -7.30 9.86
CA ILE A 119 15.23 -8.30 9.95
C ILE A 119 15.20 -8.97 11.32
N ALA A 120 16.36 -9.18 11.93
CA ALA A 120 16.46 -9.73 13.27
C ALA A 120 15.90 -8.77 14.32
N ALA A 121 16.34 -7.51 14.30
CA ALA A 121 15.93 -6.48 15.23
C ALA A 121 14.45 -6.11 15.12
N ALA A 122 13.87 -6.18 13.91
CA ALA A 122 12.45 -5.95 13.68
C ALA A 122 11.55 -7.10 14.20
N GLU A 123 12.13 -8.21 14.64
CA GLU A 123 11.41 -9.39 15.14
C GLU A 123 10.35 -9.88 14.13
N ILE A 124 10.72 -9.93 12.84
CA ILE A 124 9.82 -10.36 11.76
C ILE A 124 9.25 -11.75 12.06
N GLY A 125 7.94 -11.91 11.90
CA GLY A 125 7.21 -13.14 12.19
C GLY A 125 6.15 -13.52 11.13
N PRO A 126 5.37 -14.58 11.37
CA PRO A 126 4.51 -15.20 10.36
C PRO A 126 3.28 -14.39 9.95
N ASN A 127 2.90 -13.38 10.72
CA ASN A 127 1.80 -12.47 10.35
C ASN A 127 2.31 -11.27 9.53
N ASP A 128 3.62 -11.06 9.46
CA ASP A 128 4.22 -9.89 8.81
C ASP A 128 4.35 -10.08 7.30
N ILE A 129 4.26 -8.97 6.58
CA ILE A 129 4.42 -8.90 5.13
C ILE A 129 5.64 -8.04 4.84
N VAL A 130 6.59 -8.58 4.08
CA VAL A 130 7.83 -7.91 3.70
C VAL A 130 7.85 -7.71 2.18
N VAL A 131 7.79 -6.45 1.75
CA VAL A 131 7.80 -6.03 0.35
C VAL A 131 9.20 -5.53 0.00
N GLY A 132 9.92 -6.31 -0.81
CA GLY A 132 11.25 -5.98 -1.29
C GLY A 132 11.21 -5.41 -2.70
N LEU A 133 11.89 -4.28 -2.90
CA LEU A 133 11.98 -3.60 -4.19
C LEU A 133 13.43 -3.56 -4.67
N SER A 134 13.65 -3.98 -5.92
CA SER A 134 14.94 -3.86 -6.60
C SER A 134 14.70 -3.83 -8.10
N ALA A 135 15.04 -2.72 -8.77
CA ALA A 135 14.89 -2.62 -10.23
C ALA A 135 15.71 -3.69 -10.95
N SER A 136 16.97 -3.88 -10.53
CA SER A 136 17.85 -4.92 -11.06
C SER A 136 17.35 -6.33 -10.76
N GLY A 137 16.67 -6.51 -9.63
CA GLY A 137 16.22 -7.79 -9.09
C GLY A 137 17.35 -8.59 -8.40
N THR A 138 18.53 -7.99 -8.27
CA THR A 138 19.76 -8.65 -7.79
C THR A 138 20.39 -7.98 -6.56
N THR A 139 19.80 -6.89 -6.04
CA THR A 139 20.37 -6.11 -4.92
C THR A 139 20.59 -6.97 -3.66
N PRO A 140 21.84 -7.19 -3.20
CA PRO A 140 22.14 -8.11 -2.11
C PRO A 140 21.44 -7.80 -0.79
N PHE A 141 21.34 -6.52 -0.41
CA PHE A 141 20.61 -6.10 0.79
C PHE A 141 19.15 -6.55 0.73
N THR A 142 18.45 -6.22 -0.36
CA THR A 142 17.02 -6.58 -0.56
C THR A 142 16.81 -8.09 -0.55
N LEU A 143 17.64 -8.84 -1.28
CA LEU A 143 17.56 -10.30 -1.35
C LEU A 143 17.76 -10.95 0.03
N SER A 144 18.76 -10.48 0.78
CA SER A 144 19.09 -11.01 2.10
C SER A 144 17.97 -10.76 3.10
N ALA A 145 17.38 -9.56 3.07
CA ALA A 145 16.25 -9.23 3.92
C ALA A 145 15.00 -10.10 3.61
N LEU A 146 14.67 -10.27 2.33
CA LEU A 146 13.56 -11.13 1.91
C LEU A 146 13.78 -12.60 2.31
N LYS A 147 15.00 -13.11 2.10
CA LYS A 147 15.36 -14.47 2.52
C LYS A 147 15.23 -14.65 4.04
N GLY A 148 15.71 -13.67 4.82
CA GLY A 148 15.59 -13.67 6.28
C GLY A 148 14.14 -13.63 6.74
N ALA A 149 13.31 -12.79 6.12
CA ALA A 149 11.88 -12.70 6.40
C ALA A 149 11.15 -14.02 6.11
N ARG A 150 11.39 -14.61 4.93
CA ARG A 150 10.79 -15.88 4.52
C ARG A 150 11.18 -17.01 5.47
N ALA A 151 12.43 -17.07 5.92
CA ALA A 151 12.89 -18.07 6.89
C ALA A 151 12.17 -17.97 8.24
N ARG A 152 11.60 -16.80 8.56
CA ARG A 152 10.81 -16.53 9.78
C ARG A 152 9.30 -16.71 9.56
N GLY A 153 8.89 -17.17 8.37
CA GLY A 153 7.50 -17.44 8.04
C GLY A 153 6.71 -16.23 7.53
N ALA A 154 7.34 -15.06 7.39
CA ALA A 154 6.66 -13.88 6.85
C ALA A 154 6.31 -14.07 5.37
N ILE A 155 5.23 -13.39 4.94
CA ILE A 155 4.88 -13.31 3.53
C ILE A 155 5.88 -12.37 2.84
N THR A 156 6.52 -12.85 1.78
CA THR A 156 7.48 -12.04 1.01
C THR A 156 6.94 -11.69 -0.37
N VAL A 157 6.95 -10.39 -0.68
CA VAL A 157 6.57 -9.83 -1.98
C VAL A 157 7.82 -9.23 -2.61
N GLY A 158 8.18 -9.68 -3.81
CA GLY A 158 9.39 -9.23 -4.51
C GLY A 158 9.04 -8.49 -5.79
N VAL A 159 9.46 -7.22 -5.92
CA VAL A 159 9.19 -6.40 -7.11
C VAL A 159 10.49 -6.14 -7.88
N ALA A 160 10.52 -6.52 -9.16
CA ALA A 160 11.65 -6.26 -10.06
C ALA A 160 11.24 -5.87 -11.47
N ASN A 161 12.19 -5.25 -12.18
CA ASN A 161 12.01 -4.75 -13.53
C ASN A 161 12.73 -5.57 -14.60
N ASN A 162 13.62 -6.49 -14.19
CA ASN A 162 14.21 -7.49 -15.07
C ASN A 162 13.61 -8.88 -14.82
N PRO A 163 13.29 -9.64 -15.89
CA PRO A 163 12.86 -11.03 -15.78
C PRO A 163 14.00 -11.92 -15.26
N ASP A 164 13.66 -13.13 -14.81
CA ASP A 164 14.61 -14.18 -14.44
C ASP A 164 15.64 -13.77 -13.38
N THR A 165 15.22 -12.94 -12.43
CA THR A 165 16.07 -12.42 -11.35
C THR A 165 15.86 -13.18 -10.03
N PRO A 166 16.87 -13.22 -9.14
CA PRO A 166 16.77 -13.90 -7.85
C PRO A 166 15.56 -13.45 -7.01
N ILE A 167 15.23 -12.15 -7.00
CA ILE A 167 14.08 -11.65 -6.22
C ILE A 167 12.75 -12.25 -6.69
N LEU A 168 12.63 -12.59 -7.99
CA LEU A 168 11.44 -13.20 -8.57
C LEU A 168 11.38 -14.73 -8.33
N GLN A 169 12.51 -15.35 -8.04
CA GLN A 169 12.61 -16.79 -7.76
C GLN A 169 12.41 -17.09 -6.26
N ASP A 170 12.92 -16.23 -5.40
CA ASP A 170 13.05 -16.51 -3.96
C ASP A 170 11.90 -15.93 -3.11
N CYS A 171 11.01 -15.11 -3.68
CA CYS A 171 9.84 -14.57 -2.99
C CYS A 171 8.61 -15.48 -3.09
N ALA A 172 7.72 -15.39 -2.11
CA ALA A 172 6.43 -16.09 -2.15
C ALA A 172 5.49 -15.49 -3.21
N TYR A 173 5.51 -14.15 -3.35
CA TYR A 173 4.71 -13.41 -4.32
C TYR A 173 5.61 -12.52 -5.20
N PRO A 174 6.16 -13.06 -6.29
CA PRO A 174 6.98 -12.29 -7.23
C PRO A 174 6.12 -11.42 -8.15
N ILE A 175 6.57 -10.18 -8.39
CA ILE A 175 5.93 -9.19 -9.25
C ILE A 175 6.97 -8.66 -10.24
N LEU A 176 6.89 -9.15 -11.48
CA LEU A 176 7.70 -8.64 -12.59
C LEU A 176 6.99 -7.46 -13.26
N VAL A 177 7.71 -6.34 -13.41
CA VAL A 177 7.27 -5.17 -14.15
C VAL A 177 8.32 -4.82 -15.21
N ALA A 178 8.28 -5.54 -16.34
CA ALA A 178 9.28 -5.44 -17.39
C ALA A 178 9.23 -4.08 -18.13
N THR A 179 9.95 -3.08 -17.62
CA THR A 179 9.99 -1.72 -18.18
C THR A 179 10.96 -1.56 -19.36
N GLY A 180 11.86 -2.52 -19.56
CA GLY A 180 12.91 -2.48 -20.58
C GLY A 180 13.97 -1.40 -20.31
N GLN A 181 14.71 -1.05 -21.37
CA GLN A 181 15.82 -0.06 -21.33
C GLN A 181 15.34 1.32 -20.91
N GLU A 182 16.08 1.98 -20.02
CA GLU A 182 15.81 3.35 -19.63
C GLU A 182 16.19 4.35 -20.74
N VAL A 183 15.60 5.56 -20.71
CA VAL A 183 15.97 6.64 -21.64
C VAL A 183 17.43 7.05 -21.44
N ILE A 184 17.85 7.12 -20.18
CA ILE A 184 19.25 7.23 -19.77
C ILE A 184 19.65 5.86 -19.23
N ALA A 185 20.59 5.18 -19.89
CA ALA A 185 21.03 3.84 -19.54
C ALA A 185 21.37 3.73 -18.04
N GLY A 186 20.81 2.73 -17.36
CA GLY A 186 21.02 2.50 -15.93
C GLY A 186 20.32 3.47 -14.97
N SER A 187 19.68 4.54 -15.46
CA SER A 187 18.94 5.48 -14.60
C SER A 187 17.56 4.93 -14.21
N THR A 188 17.54 3.83 -13.47
CA THR A 188 16.33 3.10 -13.02
C THR A 188 15.45 3.91 -12.05
N ARG A 189 15.90 5.07 -11.58
CA ARG A 189 15.03 6.06 -10.92
C ARG A 189 13.90 6.60 -11.83
N MET A 190 13.93 6.26 -13.12
CA MET A 190 12.98 6.71 -14.14
C MET A 190 11.85 5.70 -14.32
N LYS A 191 11.82 4.89 -15.41
CA LYS A 191 10.69 4.01 -15.66
C LYS A 191 10.53 2.96 -14.59
N ALA A 192 11.61 2.30 -14.19
CA ALA A 192 11.57 1.29 -13.14
C ALA A 192 11.01 1.87 -11.83
N GLY A 193 11.54 3.02 -11.37
CA GLY A 193 11.04 3.74 -10.20
C GLY A 193 9.56 4.12 -10.31
N THR A 194 9.14 4.75 -11.41
CA THR A 194 7.72 5.10 -11.62
C THR A 194 6.82 3.87 -11.58
N SER A 195 7.24 2.77 -12.21
CA SER A 195 6.47 1.53 -12.21
C SER A 195 6.37 0.90 -10.81
N GLN A 196 7.44 0.94 -10.00
CA GLN A 196 7.44 0.48 -8.61
C GLN A 196 6.49 1.32 -7.75
N LYS A 197 6.47 2.64 -7.93
CA LYS A 197 5.53 3.54 -7.25
C LYS A 197 4.08 3.21 -7.59
N VAL A 198 3.79 2.91 -8.86
CA VAL A 198 2.46 2.47 -9.29
C VAL A 198 2.10 1.13 -8.66
N VAL A 199 3.01 0.14 -8.67
CA VAL A 199 2.79 -1.16 -8.03
C VAL A 199 2.47 -1.01 -6.55
N LEU A 200 3.26 -0.22 -5.80
CA LEU A 200 3.05 -0.05 -4.37
C LEU A 200 1.71 0.62 -4.08
N ASN A 201 1.36 1.70 -4.79
CA ASN A 201 0.05 2.33 -4.61
C ASN A 201 -1.12 1.38 -4.91
N LEU A 202 -1.00 0.50 -5.92
CA LEU A 202 -2.01 -0.51 -6.20
C LEU A 202 -2.08 -1.58 -5.10
N LEU A 203 -0.92 -2.09 -4.67
CA LEU A 203 -0.80 -3.14 -3.66
C LEU A 203 -1.34 -2.65 -2.31
N SER A 204 -0.79 -1.55 -1.78
CA SER A 204 -1.14 -1.02 -0.47
C SER A 204 -2.60 -0.56 -0.42
N THR A 205 -3.10 0.11 -1.46
CA THR A 205 -4.51 0.49 -1.54
C THR A 205 -5.44 -0.72 -1.57
N LEU A 206 -5.12 -1.76 -2.34
CA LEU A 206 -5.94 -2.97 -2.38
C LEU A 206 -5.95 -3.69 -1.03
N ILE A 207 -4.79 -3.80 -0.37
CA ILE A 207 -4.70 -4.31 1.01
C ILE A 207 -5.63 -3.54 1.94
N MET A 208 -5.58 -2.20 1.91
CA MET A 208 -6.41 -1.37 2.79
C MET A 208 -7.91 -1.46 2.47
N ILE A 209 -8.27 -1.66 1.19
CA ILE A 209 -9.65 -1.98 0.78
C ILE A 209 -10.09 -3.31 1.39
N ARG A 210 -9.26 -4.35 1.30
CA ARG A 210 -9.56 -5.67 1.87
C ARG A 210 -9.71 -5.63 3.38
N LEU A 211 -8.90 -4.81 4.06
CA LEU A 211 -8.99 -4.55 5.50
C LEU A 211 -10.14 -3.60 5.89
N GLY A 212 -11.07 -3.31 4.98
CA GLY A 212 -12.28 -2.53 5.27
C GLY A 212 -12.02 -1.04 5.55
N ARG A 213 -10.86 -0.49 5.18
CA ARG A 213 -10.52 0.94 5.39
C ARG A 213 -11.20 1.87 4.38
N VAL A 214 -11.82 1.30 3.34
CA VAL A 214 -12.51 2.02 2.27
C VAL A 214 -13.93 1.49 2.09
N TYR A 215 -14.91 2.38 1.94
CA TYR A 215 -16.30 2.04 1.65
C TYR A 215 -16.88 2.96 0.58
N ARG A 216 -17.54 2.40 -0.44
CA ARG A 216 -18.11 3.12 -1.60
C ARG A 216 -17.14 4.16 -2.22
N GLY A 217 -15.85 3.82 -2.31
CA GLY A 217 -14.81 4.71 -2.85
C GLY A 217 -14.48 5.91 -1.95
N ARG A 218 -14.65 5.77 -0.63
CA ARG A 218 -14.35 6.78 0.39
C ARG A 218 -13.44 6.19 1.48
N MET A 219 -12.47 6.98 1.93
CA MET A 219 -11.56 6.64 3.02
C MET A 219 -12.28 6.77 4.37
N VAL A 220 -13.07 5.75 4.72
CA VAL A 220 -13.87 5.75 5.96
C VAL A 220 -13.04 5.47 7.21
N ALA A 221 -11.74 5.22 7.06
CA ALA A 221 -10.79 5.17 8.16
C ALA A 221 -9.85 6.40 8.18
N MET A 222 -10.28 7.54 7.62
CA MET A 222 -9.46 8.75 7.60
C MET A 222 -9.44 9.46 8.96
N ARG A 223 -8.26 9.85 9.45
CA ARG A 223 -8.12 10.71 10.65
C ARG A 223 -8.35 12.19 10.34
N ALA A 224 -9.30 12.82 11.03
CA ALA A 224 -9.61 14.23 10.86
C ALA A 224 -8.70 15.16 11.69
N THR A 225 -7.44 15.33 11.26
CA THR A 225 -6.42 16.13 11.99
C THR A 225 -6.52 17.64 11.81
N ASN A 226 -7.35 18.13 10.89
CA ASN A 226 -7.54 19.56 10.63
C ASN A 226 -8.99 19.88 10.24
N GLN A 227 -9.33 21.17 10.22
CA GLN A 227 -10.70 21.64 9.94
C GLN A 227 -11.24 21.16 8.58
N LYS A 228 -10.40 21.14 7.53
CA LYS A 228 -10.77 20.62 6.20
C LYS A 228 -11.14 19.15 6.26
N LEU A 229 -10.39 18.33 7.01
CA LEU A 229 -10.68 16.91 7.16
C LEU A 229 -11.91 16.66 8.03
N ARG A 230 -12.16 17.47 9.06
CA ARG A 230 -13.41 17.40 9.86
C ARG A 230 -14.63 17.69 9.00
N ALA A 231 -14.60 18.75 8.20
CA ALA A 231 -15.67 19.07 7.25
C ALA A 231 -15.89 17.94 6.22
N ARG A 232 -14.81 17.33 5.75
CA ARG A 232 -14.86 16.16 4.86
C ARG A 232 -15.51 14.95 5.53
N SER A 233 -15.21 14.66 6.80
CA SER A 233 -15.83 13.57 7.55
C SER A 233 -17.35 13.75 7.67
N VAL A 234 -17.81 14.94 8.04
CA VAL A 234 -19.25 15.25 8.12
C VAL A 234 -19.93 15.08 6.76
N ALA A 235 -19.35 15.62 5.68
CA ALA A 235 -19.90 15.47 4.34
C ALA A 235 -19.94 13.99 3.89
N MET A 236 -18.94 13.20 4.29
CA MET A 236 -18.89 11.78 3.98
C MET A 236 -19.99 11.01 4.72
N VAL A 237 -20.18 11.24 6.02
CA VAL A 237 -21.25 10.60 6.80
C VAL A 237 -22.62 10.98 6.24
N ALA A 238 -22.85 12.27 5.95
CA ALA A 238 -24.11 12.72 5.35
C ALA A 238 -24.43 12.00 4.02
N GLN A 239 -23.42 11.81 3.16
CA GLN A 239 -23.58 11.09 1.90
C GLN A 239 -23.79 9.59 2.08
N LEU A 240 -23.07 8.96 3.01
CA LEU A 240 -23.11 7.51 3.20
C LEU A 240 -24.35 7.03 3.95
N ALA A 241 -24.82 7.81 4.92
CA ALA A 241 -26.04 7.57 5.70
C ALA A 241 -27.29 8.24 5.10
N GLU A 242 -27.14 8.97 3.99
CA GLU A 242 -28.23 9.68 3.30
C GLU A 242 -29.02 10.60 4.23
N CYS A 243 -28.31 11.34 5.09
CA CYS A 243 -28.88 12.19 6.13
C CYS A 243 -28.48 13.67 5.98
N GLY A 244 -29.16 14.56 6.71
CA GLY A 244 -28.80 15.98 6.79
C GLY A 244 -27.47 16.22 7.50
N SER A 245 -26.82 17.36 7.21
CA SER A 245 -25.52 17.74 7.81
C SER A 245 -25.56 17.81 9.34
N ASP A 246 -26.70 18.21 9.93
CA ASP A 246 -26.84 18.30 11.40
C ASP A 246 -26.84 16.91 12.05
N VAL A 247 -27.47 15.92 11.40
CA VAL A 247 -27.47 14.52 11.86
C VAL A 247 -26.05 13.97 11.77
N ALA A 248 -25.39 14.16 10.63
CA ALA A 248 -24.01 13.71 10.42
C ALA A 248 -23.02 14.35 11.41
N THR A 249 -23.21 15.64 11.73
CA THR A 249 -22.36 16.35 12.70
C THR A 249 -22.51 15.78 14.10
N ARG A 250 -23.76 15.51 14.54
CA ARG A 250 -24.02 14.86 15.83
C ARG A 250 -23.46 13.44 15.87
N ALA A 251 -23.68 12.66 14.83
CA ALA A 251 -23.18 11.28 14.75
C ALA A 251 -21.65 11.21 14.77
N ILE A 252 -20.95 12.13 14.08
CA ILE A 252 -19.49 12.25 14.16
C ILE A 252 -19.03 12.58 15.57
N ALA A 253 -19.72 13.48 16.27
CA ALA A 253 -19.38 13.83 17.65
C ALA A 253 -19.63 12.66 18.61
N GLU A 254 -20.75 11.95 18.45
CA GLU A 254 -21.09 10.76 19.25
C GLU A 254 -20.12 9.60 18.99
N ALA A 255 -19.58 9.49 17.77
CA ALA A 255 -18.60 8.50 17.36
C ALA A 255 -17.13 8.90 17.65
N ASP A 256 -16.89 9.99 18.38
CA ASP A 256 -15.55 10.51 18.66
C ASP A 256 -14.68 10.73 17.41
N GLY A 257 -15.33 11.05 16.29
CA GLY A 257 -14.68 11.28 14.99
C GLY A 257 -14.53 10.04 14.10
N ASP A 258 -14.88 8.83 14.58
CA ASP A 258 -14.87 7.62 13.76
C ASP A 258 -16.00 7.67 12.71
N ILE A 259 -15.62 7.67 11.44
CA ILE A 259 -16.55 7.82 10.32
C ILE A 259 -17.42 6.56 10.16
N LYS A 260 -16.89 5.37 10.40
CA LYS A 260 -17.66 4.12 10.24
C LYS A 260 -18.75 4.02 11.30
N LEU A 261 -18.38 4.29 12.55
CA LEU A 261 -19.30 4.32 13.67
C LEU A 261 -20.34 5.43 13.48
N ALA A 262 -19.93 6.62 13.07
CA ALA A 262 -20.83 7.72 12.76
C ALA A 262 -21.85 7.40 11.66
N VAL A 263 -21.47 6.62 10.63
CA VAL A 263 -22.42 6.18 9.60
C VAL A 263 -23.51 5.30 10.21
N LEU A 264 -23.15 4.32 11.05
CA LEU A 264 -24.13 3.43 11.69
C LEU A 264 -25.05 4.18 12.65
N ILE A 265 -24.51 5.11 13.43
CA ILE A 265 -25.29 5.99 14.33
C ILE A 265 -26.25 6.87 13.51
N ALA A 266 -25.76 7.47 12.42
CA ALA A 266 -26.59 8.31 11.55
C ALA A 266 -27.72 7.53 10.86
N THR A 267 -27.56 6.21 10.68
CA THR A 267 -28.62 5.32 10.18
C THR A 267 -29.57 4.80 11.28
N GLY A 268 -29.38 5.22 12.53
CA GLY A 268 -30.31 4.94 13.64
C GLY A 268 -29.85 3.90 14.66
N ALA A 269 -28.65 3.33 14.52
CA ALA A 269 -28.11 2.43 15.55
C ALA A 269 -27.69 3.22 16.80
N ALA A 270 -27.94 2.66 17.98
CA ALA A 270 -27.34 3.17 19.21
C ALA A 270 -25.82 2.96 19.17
N ARG A 271 -25.04 3.86 19.80
CA ARG A 271 -23.57 3.77 19.82
C ARG A 271 -23.04 2.38 20.16
N ASP A 272 -23.47 1.81 21.29
CA ASP A 272 -23.00 0.49 21.76
C ASP A 272 -23.30 -0.63 20.74
N GLN A 273 -24.47 -0.57 20.09
CA GLN A 273 -24.85 -1.52 19.04
C GLN A 273 -23.96 -1.35 17.80
N ALA A 274 -23.69 -0.11 17.40
CA ALA A 274 -22.84 0.19 16.26
C ALA A 274 -21.38 -0.23 16.49
N GLU A 275 -20.85 -0.01 17.70
CA GLU A 275 -19.54 -0.51 18.12
C GLU A 275 -19.50 -2.05 18.07
N HIS A 276 -20.53 -2.72 18.59
CA HIS A 276 -20.64 -4.18 18.53
C HIS A 276 -20.69 -4.71 17.10
N LEU A 277 -21.49 -4.10 16.22
CA LEU A 277 -21.61 -4.48 14.81
C LEU A 277 -20.29 -4.33 14.06
N LEU A 278 -19.55 -3.24 14.28
CA LEU A 278 -18.24 -3.05 13.68
C LEU A 278 -17.24 -4.08 14.19
N ALA A 279 -17.18 -4.31 15.50
CA ALA A 279 -16.27 -5.30 16.08
C ALA A 279 -16.57 -6.72 15.58
N HIS A 280 -17.84 -7.11 15.52
CA HIS A 280 -18.27 -8.43 15.04
C HIS A 280 -17.95 -8.67 13.56
N HIS A 281 -17.78 -7.60 12.77
CA HIS A 281 -17.47 -7.66 11.35
C HIS A 281 -16.06 -7.16 11.01
N ASP A 282 -15.12 -7.23 11.96
CA ASP A 282 -13.71 -6.86 11.76
C ASP A 282 -13.52 -5.45 11.18
N GLY A 283 -14.40 -4.52 11.58
CA GLY A 283 -14.43 -3.14 11.11
C GLY A 283 -14.91 -2.96 9.66
N ASP A 284 -15.47 -3.98 9.01
CA ASP A 284 -16.06 -3.87 7.68
C ASP A 284 -17.44 -3.21 7.74
N LEU A 285 -17.48 -1.92 7.39
CA LEU A 285 -18.71 -1.13 7.38
C LEU A 285 -19.80 -1.69 6.45
N ARG A 286 -19.43 -2.31 5.32
CA ARG A 286 -20.42 -2.89 4.40
C ARG A 286 -21.16 -4.05 5.05
N ARG A 287 -20.41 -4.92 5.75
CA ARG A 287 -20.99 -6.06 6.46
C ARG A 287 -21.81 -5.61 7.67
N ALA A 288 -21.31 -4.62 8.42
CA ALA A 288 -22.03 -4.05 9.55
C ALA A 288 -23.40 -3.45 9.14
N ILE A 289 -23.46 -2.65 8.08
CA ILE A 289 -24.74 -2.09 7.58
C ILE A 289 -25.70 -3.20 7.16
N ALA A 290 -25.20 -4.21 6.42
CA ALA A 290 -26.04 -5.31 5.94
C ALA A 290 -26.60 -6.20 7.07
N ALA A 291 -25.99 -6.19 8.26
CA ALA A 291 -26.50 -6.87 9.44
C ALA A 291 -27.66 -6.09 10.08
N THR A 292 -27.54 -4.76 10.18
CA THR A 292 -28.61 -3.88 10.69
C THR A 292 -29.91 -4.05 9.89
N ASP A 293 -29.83 -4.05 8.56
CA ASP A 293 -30.99 -4.21 7.67
C ASP A 293 -31.72 -5.55 7.86
N ARG A 294 -31.00 -6.60 8.27
CA ARG A 294 -31.56 -7.94 8.51
C ARG A 294 -32.29 -8.03 9.84
N ASP A 295 -31.74 -7.42 10.88
CA ASP A 295 -32.35 -7.40 12.21
C ASP A 295 -33.66 -6.59 12.21
N ASP A 296 -33.69 -5.46 11.49
CA ASP A 296 -34.91 -4.67 11.29
C ASP A 296 -35.99 -5.44 10.51
N ALA A 297 -35.58 -6.17 9.47
CA ALA A 297 -36.49 -7.02 8.71
C ALA A 297 -37.04 -8.22 9.52
N ALA A 298 -36.24 -8.78 10.43
CA ALA A 298 -36.66 -9.85 11.33
C ALA A 298 -37.65 -9.36 12.39
N PHE A 299 -37.38 -8.21 13.02
CA PHE A 299 -38.29 -7.57 13.99
C PHE A 299 -39.63 -7.20 13.34
N SER A 300 -39.61 -6.64 12.13
CA SER A 300 -40.83 -6.28 11.39
C SER A 300 -41.69 -7.49 10.97
N ARG A 301 -41.09 -8.69 10.86
CA ARG A 301 -41.82 -9.93 10.58
C ARG A 301 -42.42 -10.56 11.84
N MET A 302 -41.75 -10.48 12.99
CA MET A 302 -42.33 -10.95 14.26
C MET A 302 -43.49 -10.07 14.75
N GLY A 303 -43.43 -8.75 14.54
CA GLY A 303 -44.51 -7.83 14.92
C GLY A 303 -45.78 -7.87 14.04
N ARG A 304 -45.76 -8.60 12.91
CA ARG A 304 -46.93 -8.78 12.02
C ARG A 304 -47.66 -10.11 12.24
N ASN A 305 -47.12 -10.99 13.07
CA ASN A 305 -47.70 -12.28 13.44
C ASN A 305 -48.21 -12.31 14.89
N ALA A 306 -48.32 -11.16 15.55
CA ALA A 306 -48.94 -10.96 16.86
C ALA A 306 -50.22 -10.13 16.69
#